data_AF-A0A0V8CV07-F1
#
_entry.id   AF-A0A0V8CV07-F1
#
_cell.length_a   1.000
_cell.length_b   1.000
_cell.length_c   1.000
_cell.angle_alpha   90.00
_cell.angle_beta   90.00
_cell.angle_gamma   90.00
#
_symmetry.space_group_name_H-M   'P 1'
#
loop_
_entity.id
_entity.type
_entity.pdbx_description
1 polymer ?
#
loop_
_entity_poly.entity_id
_entity_poly.type
_entity_poly.pdbx_seq_one_letter_code
_entity_poly.pdbx_strand_id
1 'polypeptide(L)' 'MTYPNMDQVYMPGLYYICRDFTGSLRPQMSEVEELKWFKFKEIPKNIHEPNRRVIEDFIQLIAKE' A
#
# COMPACT_ATOMS: atom_id res chain seq x y z
N MET A 1 -7.25 10.91 -10.93
CA MET A 1 -6.67 10.36 -12.18
C MET A 1 -7.69 10.55 -13.29
N THR A 2 -7.28 10.49 -14.56
CA THR A 2 -8.22 10.53 -15.68
C THR A 2 -8.14 9.22 -16.44
N TYR A 3 -9.27 8.57 -16.67
CA TYR A 3 -9.32 7.35 -17.47
C TYR A 3 -9.18 7.65 -18.97
N PRO A 4 -8.86 6.64 -19.81
CA PRO A 4 -8.72 6.83 -21.25
C PRO A 4 -9.97 7.39 -21.94
N ASN A 5 -11.15 7.17 -21.35
CA ASN A 5 -12.42 7.72 -21.81
C ASN A 5 -12.71 9.15 -21.31
N MET A 6 -11.72 9.83 -20.72
CA MET A 6 -11.77 11.20 -20.18
C MET A 6 -12.52 11.39 -18.85
N ASP A 7 -13.00 10.30 -18.24
CA ASP A 7 -13.63 10.40 -16.92
C ASP A 7 -12.60 10.78 -15.84
N GLN A 8 -12.98 11.77 -15.02
CA GLN A 8 -12.20 12.16 -13.86
C GLN A 8 -12.58 11.30 -12.66
N VAL A 9 -11.58 10.70 -12.04
CA VAL A 9 -11.74 9.86 -10.86
C VAL A 9 -10.98 10.44 -9.69
N TYR A 10 -11.70 10.57 -8.58
CA TYR A 10 -11.19 10.99 -7.29
C TYR A 10 -11.30 9.81 -6.32
N MET A 11 -10.21 9.49 -5.63
CA MET A 11 -10.14 8.38 -4.68
C MET A 11 -9.75 8.91 -3.30
N PRO A 12 -10.72 9.31 -2.46
CA PRO A 12 -10.42 9.61 -1.06
C PRO A 12 -10.02 8.32 -0.35
N GLY A 13 -8.83 8.31 0.27
CA GLY A 13 -8.31 7.17 1.02
C GLY A 13 -8.22 7.48 2.51
N LEU A 14 -8.59 6.51 3.34
CA LEU A 14 -8.28 6.49 4.77
C LEU A 14 -7.32 5.35 5.07
N TYR A 15 -6.29 5.62 5.86
CA TYR A 15 -5.22 4.68 6.15
C TYR A 15 -5.03 4.56 7.66
N TYR A 16 -4.84 3.34 8.13
CA TYR A 16 -4.73 3.01 9.55
C TYR A 16 -3.45 2.23 9.82
N ILE A 17 -2.84 2.49 10.98
CA ILE A 17 -1.67 1.75 11.43
C ILE A 17 -2.15 0.55 12.23
N CYS A 18 -1.87 -0.64 11.71
CA CYS A 18 -2.01 -1.89 12.45
C CYS A 18 -0.72 -2.17 13.21
N ARG A 19 -0.78 -2.25 14.54
CA ARG A 19 0.40 -2.49 15.41
C ARG A 19 0.54 -3.92 15.89
N ASP A 20 -0.54 -4.70 15.84
CA ASP A 20 -0.55 -6.07 16.33
C ASP A 20 -1.44 -6.95 15.42
N PHE A 21 -0.94 -8.13 15.11
CA PHE A 21 -1.62 -9.11 14.27
C PHE A 21 -1.10 -10.52 14.58
N THR A 22 -1.94 -11.52 14.32
CA THR A 22 -1.59 -12.94 14.50
C THR A 22 -1.98 -13.75 13.27
N GLY A 23 -1.42 -14.96 13.12
CA GLY A 23 -1.72 -15.86 12.01
C GLY A 23 -0.70 -15.81 10.88
N SER A 24 -1.09 -16.37 9.72
CA SER A 24 -0.27 -16.42 8.51
C SER A 24 -0.91 -15.66 7.36
N LEU A 25 -0.08 -15.08 6.48
CA LEU A 25 -0.56 -14.44 5.25
C LEU A 25 -1.28 -15.47 4.37
N ARG A 26 -2.47 -15.13 3.88
CA ARG A 26 -3.26 -15.97 2.97
C ARG A 26 -3.76 -15.12 1.80
N PRO A 27 -3.16 -15.25 0.60
CA PRO A 27 -3.62 -14.49 -0.56
C PRO A 27 -4.97 -15.00 -1.05
N GLN A 28 -5.84 -14.08 -1.47
CA GLN A 28 -7.00 -14.40 -2.29
C GLN A 28 -6.61 -14.26 -3.76
N MET A 29 -6.25 -15.38 -4.40
CA MET A 29 -5.66 -15.38 -5.75
C MET A 29 -6.59 -14.85 -6.85
N SER A 30 -7.89 -14.71 -6.58
CA SER A 30 -8.81 -14.04 -7.51
C SER A 30 -8.65 -12.52 -7.54
N GLU A 31 -8.04 -11.94 -6.51
CA GLU A 31 -7.89 -10.49 -6.31
C GLU A 31 -6.44 -10.03 -6.42
N VAL A 32 -5.49 -10.87 -6.00
CA VAL A 32 -4.06 -10.53 -5.95
C VAL A 32 -3.20 -11.60 -6.59
N GLU A 33 -2.17 -11.17 -7.31
CA GLU A 33 -1.15 -12.06 -7.87
C GLU A 33 -0.14 -12.51 -6.81
N GLU A 34 0.17 -11.65 -5.83
CA GLU A 34 1.16 -11.93 -4.79
C GLU A 34 0.79 -11.23 -3.46
N LEU A 35 1.05 -11.90 -2.34
CA LEU A 35 0.96 -11.33 -0.99
C LEU A 35 2.21 -11.71 -0.19
N LYS A 36 3.00 -10.71 0.20
CA LYS A 36 4.24 -10.93 0.97
C LYS A 36 4.61 -9.74 1.83
N TRP A 37 5.52 -9.99 2.75
CA TRP A 37 6.22 -8.94 3.50
C TRP A 37 7.36 -8.35 2.68
N PHE A 38 7.58 -7.05 2.85
CA PHE A 38 8.72 -6.34 2.30
C PHE A 38 9.52 -5.74 3.44
N LYS A 39 10.85 -5.76 3.34
CA LYS A 39 11.69 -4.94 4.22
C LYS A 39 11.50 -3.47 3.84
N PHE A 40 11.62 -2.56 4.81
CA PHE A 40 11.43 -1.13 4.56
C PHE A 40 12.34 -0.54 3.47
N LYS A 41 13.54 -1.11 3.27
CA LYS A 41 14.48 -0.68 2.22
C LYS A 41 14.28 -1.38 0.87
N GLU A 42 13.40 -2.37 0.82
CA GLU A 42 13.15 -3.24 -0.34
C GLU A 42 11.73 -3.05 -0.89
N ILE A 43 11.11 -1.89 -0.62
CA ILE A 43 9.78 -1.55 -1.14
C ILE A 43 9.86 -1.39 -2.67
N PRO A 44 8.93 -2.01 -3.44
CA PRO A 44 8.95 -1.92 -4.88
C PRO A 44 8.81 -0.49 -5.40
N LYS A 45 9.49 -0.19 -6.52
CA LYS A 45 9.37 1.13 -7.17
C LYS A 45 8.07 1.27 -7.96
N ASN A 46 7.48 0.17 -8.43
CA ASN A 46 6.25 0.13 -9.23
C ASN A 46 4.98 0.15 -8.34
N ILE A 47 4.86 1.15 -7.47
CA ILE A 47 3.66 1.36 -6.65
C ILE A 47 2.79 2.44 -7.29
N HIS A 48 1.48 2.22 -7.28
CA HIS A 48 0.51 3.24 -7.71
C HIS A 48 0.71 4.53 -6.88
N GLU A 49 0.97 5.63 -7.56
CA GLU A 49 1.52 6.85 -6.94
C GLU A 49 0.72 7.38 -5.72
N PRO A 50 -0.62 7.37 -5.71
CA PRO A 50 -1.39 7.77 -4.53
C PRO A 50 -1.06 6.97 -3.26
N ASN A 51 -0.63 5.71 -3.40
CA ASN A 51 -0.29 4.85 -2.27
C ASN A 51 1.16 5.02 -1.80
N ARG A 52 2.04 5.59 -2.63
CA ARG A 52 3.46 5.78 -2.30
C ARG A 52 3.63 6.64 -1.05
N ARG A 53 2.98 7.81 -1.06
CA ARG A 53 3.08 8.80 0.04
C ARG A 53 2.80 8.16 1.40
N VAL A 54 1.72 7.37 1.51
CA VAL A 54 1.31 6.81 2.80
C VAL A 54 2.28 5.75 3.30
N ILE A 55 2.84 4.95 2.40
CA ILE A 55 3.86 3.96 2.76
C ILE A 55 5.12 4.66 3.27
N GLU A 56 5.55 5.75 2.61
CA GLU A 56 6.69 6.56 3.04
C GLU A 56 6.42 7.23 4.40
N ASP A 57 5.23 7.82 4.59
CA ASP A 57 4.80 8.40 5.86
C ASP A 57 4.86 7.36 7.00
N PHE A 58 4.39 6.13 6.75
CA PHE A 58 4.47 5.02 7.70
C PHE A 58 5.93 4.63 8.03
N ILE A 59 6.79 4.49 7.02
CA ILE A 59 8.20 4.14 7.22
C ILE A 59 8.91 5.22 8.06
N GLN A 60 8.64 6.50 7.78
CA GLN A 60 9.22 7.61 8.54
C GLN A 60 8.70 7.68 9.97
N LEU A 61 7.44 7.31 10.21
CA LEU A 61 6.87 7.23 11.54
C LEU A 61 7.56 6.14 12.37
N ILE A 62 7.66 4.92 11.83
CA ILE A 62 8.28 3.79 12.54
C ILE A 62 9.79 4.00 12.72
N ALA A 63 10.48 4.66 11.80
CA ALA A 63 11.91 4.96 11.95
C ALA A 63 12.23 5.96 13.08
N LYS A 64 11.23 6.67 13.61
CA LYS A 64 11.37 7.60 14.73
C LYS A 64 11.01 6.99 16.09
N GLU A 65 10.40 5.81 16.10
CA GLU A 65 10.11 5.01 17.30
C GLU A 65 11.35 4.20 17.71
#